data_AF-A0A7S0CC66-F1
#
_entry.id   AF-A0A7S0CC66-F1
#
_cell.length_a   1.000
_cell.length_b   1.000
_cell.length_c   1.000
_cell.angle_alpha   90.00
_cell.angle_beta   90.00
_cell.angle_gamma   90.00
#
_symmetry.space_group_name_H-M   'P 1'
#
loop_
_entity.id
_entity.type
_entity.pdbx_description
1 polymer ?
#
loop_
_entity_poly.entity_id
_entity_poly.type
_entity_poly.pdbx_seq_one_letter_code
_entity_poly.pdbx_strand_id
1 'polypeptide(L)'
;NDKEELSVQALMKRVESTFGVKVSRIFASGNQEDKALYNAREEEKLHWEIDVDDTGKASVSSNDIYTAWPQIRMAVQMLSRLPPTSNQRKLFATQVDKVKLSLAKTKEAFMRDFEGKVSQAYYNTYLPKEEEDDKIKYFDKVFEARNYVVLNVDCYVMEGEEKKDITLPPIKYVYSS
;
A
#
# COMPACT_ATOMS: atom_id res chain seq x y z
N ASN A 1 -17.20 17.33 21.94
CA ASN A 1 -16.04 17.37 21.04
C ASN A 1 -16.10 16.15 20.15
N ASP A 2 -16.86 16.25 19.06
CA ASP A 2 -16.87 15.26 18.00
C ASP A 2 -15.47 15.24 17.40
N LYS A 3 -14.68 14.24 17.80
CA LYS A 3 -13.39 14.02 17.16
C LYS A 3 -13.72 13.45 15.79
N GLU A 4 -13.47 14.27 14.77
CA GLU A 4 -13.44 13.87 13.38
C GLU A 4 -12.60 12.58 13.24
N GLU A 5 -13.08 11.65 12.44
CA GLU A 5 -12.42 10.36 12.27
C GLU A 5 -11.03 10.56 11.63
N LEU A 6 -10.02 9.87 12.17
CA LEU A 6 -8.65 9.92 11.63
C LEU A 6 -8.57 9.23 10.27
N SER A 7 -7.67 9.74 9.43
CA SER A 7 -7.15 8.96 8.30
C SER A 7 -6.26 7.82 8.78
N VAL A 8 -6.03 6.82 7.93
CA VAL A 8 -5.07 5.75 8.20
C VAL A 8 -3.66 6.31 8.46
N GLN A 9 -3.24 7.30 7.67
CA GLN A 9 -1.97 8.00 7.88
C GLN A 9 -1.91 8.68 9.26
N ALA A 10 -2.97 9.38 9.67
CA ALA A 10 -3.00 10.05 10.96
C ALA A 10 -3.00 9.05 12.12
N LEU A 11 -3.69 7.91 11.97
CA LEU A 11 -3.64 6.80 12.92
C LEU A 11 -2.22 6.23 13.02
N MET A 12 -1.57 5.94 11.90
CA MET A 12 -0.19 5.43 11.86
C MET A 12 0.77 6.38 12.58
N LYS A 13 0.75 7.68 12.21
CA LYS A 13 1.60 8.70 12.85
C LYS A 13 1.32 8.82 14.36
N ARG A 14 0.06 8.67 14.77
CA ARG A 14 -0.32 8.69 16.18
C ARG A 14 0.23 7.49 16.93
N VAL A 15 0.20 6.29 16.35
CA VAL A 15 0.81 5.09 16.95
C VAL A 15 2.32 5.27 17.07
N GLU A 16 3.00 5.70 16.00
CA GLU A 16 4.45 5.95 16.03
C GLU A 16 4.84 6.94 17.13
N SER A 17 4.17 8.09 17.18
CA SER A 17 4.48 9.14 18.17
C SER A 17 4.12 8.76 19.60
N THR A 18 3.04 8.01 19.82
CA THR A 18 2.60 7.63 21.17
C THR A 18 3.53 6.58 21.79
N PHE A 19 4.00 5.62 20.99
CA PHE A 19 4.78 4.48 21.48
C PHE A 19 6.29 4.59 21.16
N GLY A 20 6.71 5.60 20.40
CA GLY A 20 8.11 5.76 19.99
C GLY A 20 8.59 4.65 19.05
N VAL A 21 7.72 4.14 18.19
CA VAL A 21 7.99 3.01 17.29
C VAL A 21 7.88 3.42 15.82
N LYS A 22 8.33 2.54 14.93
CA LYS A 22 8.04 2.56 13.49
C LYS A 22 7.03 1.50 13.13
N VAL A 23 5.97 1.89 12.45
CA VAL A 23 4.87 0.98 12.09
C VAL A 23 5.20 0.30 10.77
N SER A 24 5.17 -1.02 10.76
CA SER A 24 5.28 -1.86 9.55
C SER A 24 3.90 -2.13 8.96
N ARG A 25 2.93 -2.53 9.79
CA ARG A 25 1.57 -2.88 9.36
C ARG A 25 0.54 -2.50 10.41
N ILE A 26 -0.66 -2.12 9.97
CA ILE A 26 -1.86 -1.99 10.81
C ILE A 26 -2.94 -2.88 10.23
N PHE A 27 -3.52 -3.78 11.03
CA PHE A 27 -4.48 -4.78 10.54
C PHE A 27 -5.53 -5.10 11.60
N ALA A 28 -6.67 -5.66 11.18
CA ALA A 28 -7.72 -6.10 12.08
C ALA A 28 -7.23 -7.21 13.02
N SER A 29 -7.54 -7.09 14.30
CA SER A 29 -7.22 -8.10 15.31
C SER A 29 -7.85 -9.45 14.97
N GLY A 30 -7.07 -10.52 15.14
CA GLY A 30 -7.50 -11.89 14.80
C GLY A 30 -7.38 -12.23 13.32
N ASN A 31 -7.00 -11.28 12.45
CA ASN A 31 -6.66 -11.57 11.08
C ASN A 31 -5.15 -11.90 10.98
N GLN A 32 -4.84 -13.08 10.42
CA GLN A 32 -3.47 -13.53 10.15
C GLN A 32 -3.16 -13.54 8.64
N GLU A 33 -4.08 -13.11 7.78
CA GLU A 33 -3.86 -12.95 6.34
C GLU A 33 -2.98 -11.71 6.06
N ASP A 34 -2.48 -11.59 4.82
CA ASP A 34 -1.71 -10.43 4.35
C ASP A 34 -2.54 -9.13 4.16
N LYS A 35 -3.77 -9.09 4.69
CA LYS A 35 -4.65 -7.92 4.65
C LYS A 35 -4.28 -6.93 5.74
N ALA A 36 -4.04 -5.68 5.35
CA ALA A 36 -3.72 -4.60 6.27
C ALA A 36 -4.37 -3.29 5.79
N LEU A 37 -4.75 -2.44 6.75
CA LEU A 37 -5.16 -1.06 6.48
C LEU A 37 -3.97 -0.20 6.04
N TYR A 38 -2.80 -0.51 6.57
CA TYR A 38 -1.53 0.12 6.21
C TYR A 38 -0.43 -0.92 6.16
N ASN A 39 0.47 -0.78 5.20
CA ASN A 39 1.67 -1.60 5.06
C ASN A 39 2.82 -0.74 4.52
N ALA A 40 3.91 -0.65 5.28
CA ALA A 40 5.08 0.14 4.91
C ALA A 40 5.69 -0.26 3.55
N ARG A 41 5.58 -1.54 3.17
CA ARG A 41 6.02 -2.00 1.83
C ARG A 41 5.19 -1.43 0.70
N GLU A 42 3.94 -1.07 0.96
CA GLU A 42 3.08 -0.41 -0.03
C GLU A 42 3.35 1.09 -0.09
N GLU A 43 3.66 1.72 1.05
CA GLU A 43 4.15 3.10 1.08
C GLU A 43 5.46 3.25 0.30
N GLU A 44 6.38 2.29 0.38
CA GLU A 44 7.61 2.27 -0.42
C GLU A 44 7.34 2.39 -1.93
N LYS A 45 6.21 1.87 -2.42
CA LYS A 45 5.82 1.97 -3.84
C LYS A 45 5.56 3.40 -4.27
N LEU A 46 5.26 4.32 -3.36
CA LEU A 46 5.12 5.75 -3.65
C LEU A 46 6.42 6.37 -4.16
N HIS A 47 7.56 5.82 -3.74
CA HIS A 47 8.90 6.28 -4.12
C HIS A 47 9.46 5.54 -5.34
N TRP A 48 8.71 4.61 -5.92
CA TRP A 48 9.13 3.91 -7.13
C TRP A 48 9.02 4.82 -8.35
N GLU A 49 10.04 4.82 -9.19
CA GLU A 49 10.15 5.66 -10.37
C GLU A 49 10.61 4.83 -11.56
N ILE A 50 10.10 5.19 -12.73
CA ILE A 50 10.45 4.58 -14.01
C ILE A 50 10.66 5.74 -14.97
N ASP A 51 11.90 5.97 -15.38
CA ASP A 51 12.27 7.09 -16.23
C ASP A 51 12.68 6.63 -17.61
N VAL A 52 12.51 7.53 -18.58
CA VAL A 52 13.01 7.37 -19.94
C VAL A 52 13.79 8.63 -20.25
N ASP A 53 15.09 8.48 -20.51
CA ASP A 53 15.98 9.62 -20.80
C ASP A 53 15.75 10.18 -22.22
N ASP A 54 16.38 11.33 -22.50
CA ASP A 54 16.32 11.99 -23.81
C ASP A 54 16.84 11.11 -24.96
N THR A 55 17.65 10.10 -24.65
CA THR A 55 18.14 9.15 -25.63
C THR A 55 17.15 8.02 -25.91
N GLY A 56 16.08 7.88 -25.11
CA GLY A 56 15.07 6.84 -25.17
C GLY A 56 15.40 5.57 -24.40
N LYS A 57 16.37 5.62 -23.47
CA LYS A 57 16.70 4.50 -22.57
C LYS A 57 15.87 4.61 -21.31
N ALA A 58 15.41 3.47 -20.79
CA ALA A 58 14.63 3.42 -19.56
C ALA A 58 15.48 3.02 -18.34
N SER A 59 15.13 3.55 -17.18
CA SER A 59 15.68 3.17 -15.87
C SER A 59 14.58 3.01 -14.84
N VAL A 60 14.84 2.25 -13.78
CA VAL A 60 13.90 2.06 -12.66
C VAL A 60 14.62 2.34 -11.34
N SER A 61 13.93 2.91 -10.35
CA SER A 61 14.56 3.28 -9.07
C SER A 61 14.77 2.12 -8.09
N SER A 62 14.02 1.02 -8.23
CA SER A 62 14.13 -0.19 -7.40
C SER A 62 14.01 -1.48 -8.21
N ASN A 63 14.71 -2.53 -7.79
CA ASN A 63 14.57 -3.87 -8.34
C ASN A 63 13.19 -4.48 -8.09
N ASP A 64 12.47 -4.05 -7.05
CA ASP A 64 11.13 -4.57 -6.72
C ASP A 64 10.09 -4.23 -7.78
N ILE A 65 10.33 -3.19 -8.58
CA ILE A 65 9.52 -2.85 -9.76
C ILE A 65 9.54 -4.01 -10.76
N TYR A 66 10.66 -4.73 -10.90
CA TYR A 66 10.75 -5.92 -11.75
C TYR A 66 10.04 -7.14 -11.14
N THR A 67 9.85 -7.19 -9.83
CA THR A 67 9.07 -8.25 -9.19
C THR A 67 7.57 -7.98 -9.39
N ALA A 68 7.15 -6.73 -9.24
CA ALA A 68 5.76 -6.32 -9.42
C ALA A 68 5.32 -6.33 -10.90
N TRP A 69 6.21 -5.94 -11.83
CA TRP A 69 5.96 -5.97 -13.27
C TRP A 69 7.12 -6.65 -14.03
N PRO A 70 7.22 -8.00 -13.98
CA PRO A 70 8.33 -8.76 -14.60
C PRO A 70 8.56 -8.44 -16.09
N GLN A 71 7.49 -8.12 -16.80
CA GLN A 71 7.52 -7.78 -18.21
C GLN A 71 8.37 -6.53 -18.53
N ILE A 72 8.54 -5.60 -17.58
CA ILE A 72 9.32 -4.37 -17.82
C ILE A 72 10.83 -4.63 -17.91
N ARG A 73 11.31 -5.74 -17.35
CA ARG A 73 12.74 -6.10 -17.35
C ARG A 73 13.29 -6.20 -18.77
N MET A 74 12.57 -6.90 -19.64
CA MET A 74 12.96 -7.04 -21.05
C MET A 74 12.88 -5.71 -21.78
N ALA A 75 11.83 -4.91 -21.53
CA ALA A 75 11.68 -3.60 -22.17
C ALA A 75 12.83 -2.65 -21.84
N VAL A 76 13.21 -2.53 -20.57
CA VAL A 76 14.34 -1.71 -20.13
C VAL A 76 15.66 -2.15 -20.77
N GLN A 77 15.91 -3.46 -20.81
CA GLN A 77 17.11 -4.02 -21.43
C GLN A 77 17.16 -3.76 -22.94
N MET A 78 16.04 -3.92 -23.65
CA MET A 78 16.00 -3.72 -25.10
C MET A 78 16.09 -2.25 -25.49
N LEU A 79 15.46 -1.34 -24.72
CA LEU A 79 15.58 0.11 -24.96
C LEU A 79 17.02 0.63 -24.83
N SER A 80 17.86 -0.06 -24.04
CA SER A 80 19.28 0.25 -23.89
C SER A 80 20.16 -0.24 -25.05
N ARG A 81 19.69 -1.23 -25.82
CA ARG A 81 20.46 -1.90 -26.88
C ARG A 81 20.00 -1.54 -28.28
N LEU A 82 18.73 -1.21 -28.46
CA LEU A 82 18.15 -0.93 -29.77
C LEU A 82 18.49 0.50 -30.23
N PRO A 83 18.84 0.69 -31.52
CA PRO A 83 19.06 2.01 -32.07
C PRO A 83 17.76 2.83 -32.08
N PRO A 84 17.84 4.18 -31.98
CA PRO A 84 16.66 5.05 -31.96
C PRO A 84 15.71 4.90 -33.14
N THR A 85 16.21 4.48 -34.29
CA THR A 85 15.45 4.30 -35.54
C THR A 85 14.65 3.00 -35.59
N SER A 86 14.84 2.07 -34.64
CA SER A 86 14.18 0.77 -34.65
C SER A 86 12.69 0.85 -34.30
N ASN A 87 11.83 0.30 -35.16
CA ASN A 87 10.40 0.18 -34.87
C ASN A 87 10.11 -0.71 -33.65
N GLN A 88 10.98 -1.67 -33.34
CA GLN A 88 10.86 -2.48 -32.11
C GLN A 88 11.07 -1.63 -30.85
N ARG A 89 11.86 -0.55 -30.94
CA ARG A 89 12.07 0.38 -29.83
C ARG A 89 10.77 1.04 -29.37
N LYS A 90 9.89 1.40 -30.32
CA LYS A 90 8.58 1.99 -30.02
C LYS A 90 7.68 1.03 -29.24
N LEU A 91 7.74 -0.27 -29.55
CA LEU A 91 6.97 -1.29 -28.83
C LEU A 91 7.43 -1.40 -27.37
N PHE A 92 8.74 -1.46 -27.12
CA PHE A 92 9.28 -1.51 -25.77
C PHE A 92 9.03 -0.22 -24.98
N ALA A 93 9.11 0.95 -25.63
CA ALA A 93 8.74 2.22 -25.01
C ALA A 93 7.27 2.23 -24.57
N THR A 94 6.37 1.77 -25.44
CA THR A 94 4.93 1.65 -25.12
C THR A 94 4.70 0.70 -23.94
N GLN A 95 5.49 -0.36 -23.83
CA GLN A 95 5.42 -1.28 -22.70
C GLN A 95 5.85 -0.61 -21.39
N VAL A 96 6.92 0.20 -21.42
CA VAL A 96 7.35 1.02 -20.28
C VAL A 96 6.25 2.01 -19.89
N ASP A 97 5.64 2.71 -20.84
CA ASP A 97 4.57 3.68 -20.58
C ASP A 97 3.34 3.04 -19.92
N LYS A 98 2.96 1.84 -20.36
CA LYS A 98 1.87 1.08 -19.72
C LYS A 98 2.19 0.75 -18.26
N VAL A 99 3.44 0.41 -17.94
CA VAL A 99 3.84 0.15 -16.56
C VAL A 99 3.91 1.45 -15.76
N LYS A 100 4.38 2.56 -16.33
CA LYS A 100 4.30 3.89 -15.69
C LYS A 100 2.86 4.24 -15.30
N LEU A 101 1.91 4.03 -16.21
CA LEU A 101 0.49 4.25 -15.93
C LEU A 101 -0.04 3.30 -14.85
N SER A 102 0.35 2.02 -14.89
CA SER A 102 -0.03 1.06 -13.86
C SER A 102 0.52 1.46 -12.48
N LEU A 103 1.76 1.91 -12.41
CA LEU A 103 2.40 2.36 -11.19
C LEU A 103 1.70 3.61 -10.65
N ALA A 104 1.37 4.59 -11.51
CA ALA A 104 0.61 5.77 -11.11
C ALA A 104 -0.73 5.38 -10.47
N LYS A 105 -1.49 4.47 -11.10
CA LYS A 105 -2.75 3.94 -10.53
C LYS A 105 -2.55 3.24 -9.19
N THR A 106 -1.48 2.46 -9.03
CA THR A 106 -1.15 1.82 -7.75
C THR A 106 -0.87 2.87 -6.67
N LYS A 107 -0.10 3.92 -6.99
CA LYS A 107 0.18 5.02 -6.06
C LYS A 107 -1.09 5.77 -5.67
N GLU A 108 -1.93 6.11 -6.65
CA GLU A 108 -3.22 6.79 -6.42
C GLU A 108 -4.16 5.96 -5.54
N ALA A 109 -4.28 4.65 -5.81
CA ALA A 109 -5.10 3.75 -5.01
C ALA A 109 -4.61 3.68 -3.55
N PHE A 110 -3.30 3.50 -3.35
CA PHE A 110 -2.71 3.50 -2.01
C PHE A 110 -2.93 4.83 -1.30
N MET A 111 -2.66 5.97 -1.96
CA MET A 111 -2.84 7.30 -1.35
C MET A 111 -4.29 7.56 -0.96
N ARG A 112 -5.25 7.20 -1.81
CA ARG A 112 -6.67 7.32 -1.49
C ARG A 112 -7.04 6.57 -0.22
N ASP A 113 -6.54 5.35 -0.05
CA ASP A 113 -6.85 4.53 1.10
C ASP A 113 -6.05 4.97 2.35
N PHE A 114 -4.81 5.43 2.17
CA PHE A 114 -3.93 5.92 3.22
C PHE A 114 -4.37 7.27 3.81
N GLU A 115 -4.84 8.19 2.97
CA GLU A 115 -5.41 9.48 3.38
C GLU A 115 -6.90 9.36 3.74
N GLY A 116 -7.53 8.24 3.38
CA GLY A 116 -8.91 7.92 3.71
C GLY A 116 -9.14 7.58 5.19
N LYS A 117 -10.41 7.60 5.59
CA LYS A 117 -10.87 7.28 6.96
C LYS A 117 -10.56 5.81 7.31
N VAL A 118 -10.20 5.57 8.57
CA VAL A 118 -9.89 4.21 9.07
C VAL A 118 -11.06 3.24 8.90
N SER A 119 -12.30 3.68 9.16
CA SER A 119 -13.53 2.89 9.01
C SER A 119 -13.73 2.46 7.56
N GLN A 120 -13.53 3.38 6.60
CA GLN A 120 -13.64 3.09 5.18
C GLN A 120 -12.54 2.13 4.71
N ALA A 121 -11.30 2.35 5.15
CA ALA A 121 -10.19 1.45 4.84
C ALA A 121 -10.46 0.05 5.43
N TYR A 122 -10.95 -0.04 6.66
CA TYR A 122 -11.34 -1.32 7.28
C TYR A 122 -12.39 -2.04 6.44
N TYR A 123 -13.47 -1.32 6.07
CA TYR A 123 -14.54 -1.88 5.26
C TYR A 123 -13.99 -2.43 3.94
N ASN A 124 -13.25 -1.62 3.18
CA ASN A 124 -12.71 -2.01 1.87
C ASN A 124 -11.72 -3.19 1.96
N THR A 125 -10.89 -3.24 3.00
CA THR A 125 -9.88 -4.29 3.16
C THR A 125 -10.49 -5.63 3.60
N TYR A 126 -11.53 -5.59 4.45
CA TYR A 126 -12.06 -6.79 5.11
C TYR A 126 -13.45 -7.21 4.64
N LEU A 127 -14.08 -6.47 3.72
CA LEU A 127 -15.31 -6.89 3.06
C LEU A 127 -15.10 -8.30 2.44
N PRO A 128 -15.97 -9.28 2.75
CA PRO A 128 -15.91 -10.59 2.12
C PRO A 128 -16.06 -10.48 0.59
N LYS A 129 -15.58 -11.50 -0.13
CA LYS A 129 -15.69 -11.53 -1.59
C LYS A 129 -17.16 -11.65 -2.01
N GLU A 130 -17.50 -11.07 -3.17
CA GLU A 130 -18.87 -10.98 -3.72
C GLU A 130 -19.62 -12.32 -3.83
N GLU A 131 -18.91 -13.45 -3.85
CA GLU A 131 -19.52 -14.79 -3.91
C GLU A 131 -20.13 -15.26 -2.56
N GLU A 132 -20.02 -14.45 -1.50
CA GLU A 132 -20.41 -14.81 -0.13
C GLU A 132 -21.51 -13.90 0.46
N ASP A 133 -22.64 -13.77 -0.24
CA ASP A 133 -23.77 -12.87 0.12
C ASP A 133 -24.16 -12.86 1.60
N ASP A 134 -24.30 -14.02 2.24
CA ASP A 134 -24.69 -14.11 3.65
C ASP A 134 -23.60 -13.60 4.60
N LYS A 135 -22.32 -13.75 4.23
CA LYS A 135 -21.19 -13.21 4.99
C LYS A 135 -21.07 -11.71 4.79
N ILE A 136 -21.35 -11.19 3.59
CA ILE A 136 -21.40 -9.76 3.32
C ILE A 136 -22.49 -9.11 4.17
N LYS A 137 -23.74 -9.61 4.13
CA LYS A 137 -24.84 -9.10 4.96
C LYS A 137 -24.52 -9.13 6.44
N TYR A 138 -23.87 -10.20 6.92
CA TYR A 138 -23.43 -10.28 8.30
C TYR A 138 -22.35 -9.25 8.62
N PHE A 139 -21.35 -9.09 7.75
CA PHE A 139 -20.29 -8.11 7.89
C PHE A 139 -20.85 -6.69 7.97
N ASP A 140 -21.72 -6.32 7.02
CA ASP A 140 -22.36 -5.00 6.97
C ASP A 140 -23.15 -4.72 8.23
N LYS A 141 -23.99 -5.67 8.66
CA LYS A 141 -24.77 -5.55 9.91
C LYS A 141 -23.89 -5.34 11.14
N VAL A 142 -22.77 -6.07 11.23
CA VAL A 142 -21.84 -5.94 12.35
C VAL A 142 -21.08 -4.61 12.30
N PHE A 143 -20.68 -4.17 11.10
CA PHE A 143 -19.98 -2.91 10.89
C PHE A 143 -20.87 -1.71 11.20
N GLU A 144 -22.12 -1.70 10.73
CA GLU A 144 -23.11 -0.66 11.04
C GLU A 144 -23.43 -0.58 12.54
N ALA A 145 -23.47 -1.73 13.23
CA ALA A 145 -23.76 -1.77 14.66
C ALA A 145 -22.56 -1.37 15.54
N ARG A 146 -21.35 -1.23 15.00
CA ARG A 146 -20.12 -0.96 15.76
C ARG A 146 -19.46 0.34 15.30
N ASN A 147 -19.24 1.22 16.26
CA ASN A 147 -18.46 2.44 16.07
C ASN A 147 -16.97 2.24 16.42
N TYR A 148 -16.47 1.01 16.34
CA TYR A 148 -15.08 0.71 16.66
C TYR A 148 -14.56 -0.52 15.93
N VAL A 149 -13.24 -0.54 15.73
CA VAL A 149 -12.48 -1.70 15.27
C VAL A 149 -11.34 -1.98 16.24
N VAL A 150 -10.96 -3.25 16.36
CA VAL A 150 -9.79 -3.65 17.15
C VAL A 150 -8.65 -3.95 16.18
N LEU A 151 -7.52 -3.28 16.37
CA LEU A 151 -6.39 -3.29 15.46
C LEU A 151 -5.16 -3.86 16.14
N ASN A 152 -4.42 -4.69 15.42
CA ASN A 152 -3.05 -5.07 15.76
C ASN A 152 -2.08 -4.24 14.92
N VAL A 153 -0.86 -4.08 15.46
CA VAL A 153 0.19 -3.29 14.83
C VAL A 153 1.49 -4.09 14.86
N ASP A 154 2.04 -4.35 13.69
CA ASP A 154 3.42 -4.81 13.58
C ASP A 154 4.31 -3.57 13.58
N CYS A 155 5.24 -3.48 14.51
CA CYS A 155 6.12 -2.32 14.65
C CYS A 155 7.50 -2.72 15.17
N TYR A 156 8.46 -1.82 15.01
CA TYR A 156 9.83 -2.01 15.44
C TYR A 156 10.43 -0.70 15.96
N VAL A 157 11.53 -0.82 16.69
CA VAL A 157 12.43 0.29 17.00
C VAL A 157 13.78 0.04 16.33
N MET A 158 14.50 1.11 16.00
CA MET A 158 15.88 1.03 15.52
C MET A 158 16.82 1.11 16.72
N GLU A 159 17.60 0.06 16.95
CA GLU A 159 18.71 0.06 17.92
C GLU A 159 20.03 0.05 17.11
N GLY A 160 20.52 1.24 16.76
CA GLY A 160 21.62 1.39 15.79
C GLY A 160 21.16 1.06 14.37
N GLU A 161 21.79 0.08 13.73
CA GLU A 161 21.40 -0.42 12.39
C GLU A 161 20.41 -1.60 12.45
N GLU A 162 20.12 -2.12 13.65
CA GLU A 162 19.26 -3.28 13.83
C GLU A 162 17.80 -2.90 14.07
N LYS A 163 16.89 -3.64 13.41
CA LYS A 163 15.45 -3.58 13.66
C LYS A 163 15.09 -4.55 14.77
N LYS A 164 14.48 -4.03 15.82
CA LYS A 164 13.97 -4.83 16.93
C LYS A 164 12.45 -4.74 16.97
N ASP A 165 11.80 -5.86 16.72
CA ASP A 165 10.34 -5.95 16.71
C ASP A 165 9.77 -5.69 18.10
N ILE A 166 8.68 -4.93 18.13
CA ILE A 166 7.94 -4.57 19.34
C ILE A 166 6.50 -5.06 19.18
N THR A 167 6.01 -5.75 20.21
CA THR A 167 4.61 -6.15 20.29
C THR A 167 3.82 -5.13 21.09
N LEU A 168 2.90 -4.44 20.43
CA LEU A 168 1.92 -3.58 21.11
C LEU A 168 0.66 -4.39 21.47
N PRO A 169 -0.04 -4.03 22.56
CA PRO A 169 -1.36 -4.59 22.81
C PRO A 169 -2.34 -4.15 21.71
N PRO A 170 -3.42 -4.93 21.46
CA PRO A 170 -4.44 -4.55 20.50
C PRO A 170 -5.05 -3.18 20.81
N ILE A 171 -5.20 -2.36 19.78
CA ILE A 171 -5.73 -1.00 19.86
C ILE A 171 -7.22 -1.04 19.52
N LYS A 172 -8.07 -0.70 20.50
CA LYS A 172 -9.49 -0.41 20.22
C LYS A 172 -9.62 1.00 19.65
N TYR A 173 -9.75 1.11 18.33
CA TYR A 173 -9.98 2.37 17.64
C TYR A 173 -11.48 2.65 17.54
N VAL A 174 -11.93 3.72 18.19
CA VAL A 174 -13.33 4.17 18.18
C VAL A 174 -13.45 5.35 17.22
N TYR A 175 -14.42 5.30 16.32
CA TYR A 175 -14.74 6.36 15.37
C TYR A 175 -16.18 6.83 15.56
N SER A 176 -16.41 8.11 15.31
CA SER A 176 -17.75 8.70 15.33
C SER A 176 -18.44 8.36 14.01
N SER A 177 -19.55 7.63 14.05
CA SER A 177 -20.43 7.36 12.91
C SER A 177 -21.21 8.60 12.49
#